data_AF-A0A841FJF4-F1
#
_entry.id   AF-A0A841FJF4-F1
#
_cell.length_a   1.000
_cell.length_b   1.000
_cell.length_c   1.000
_cell.angle_alpha   90.00
_cell.angle_beta   90.00
_cell.angle_gamma   90.00
#
_symmetry.space_group_name_H-M   'P 1'
#
loop_
_entity.id
_entity.type
_entity.pdbx_description
1 polymer ?
#
loop_
_entity_poly.entity_id
_entity_poly.type
_entity_poly.pdbx_seq_one_letter_code
_entity_poly.pdbx_strand_id
1 'polypeptide(L)'
;MRDRHRPPASAIRAVRQGGTEDKTDESLLDRAAAMQSRVGNRAFGRYLDASAADRPTVQRRVFIAGVRVHAPDPRLNAITTPWAGDGLMRDYHDVAEMNAHAAGTTDHIGNLPGPPSADTWVRFPRTGLNILGEDHTQVKFEMVAPAIGTTNFTYEPFSSDRLPAGSQISAAYNTENNAGYAAFGVGAAPNRRRFGGESLYPKMAFAMNLLIPYFNGTSALAGLATGGYVGEPTQRYLKISWAFAKDVVAEVAGRRRWQRALSAEKRNLAAVTTAQMATLDAWITGLVVDGHLGDTLDTVAHRPKLPNLLAFVNALLPVLNARAGSDAGLNWRERRRLRRMPSATEADRASKFALWRNLHFKHVVADAARRGVRYAGMGRAHMDYLVTDHAVPRGARTFDMTGADLAGFEGRTAHLATLP
;
A
#
# COMPACT_ATOMS: atom_id res chain seq x y z
N MET A 1 66.25 32.47 13.91
CA MET A 1 65.12 33.28 14.40
C MET A 1 64.48 33.97 13.21
N ARG A 2 63.29 33.50 12.79
CA ARG A 2 62.47 34.13 11.75
C ARG A 2 61.06 34.22 12.31
N ASP A 3 60.66 35.45 12.61
CA ASP A 3 59.32 35.83 13.01
C ASP A 3 58.31 35.61 11.89
N ARG A 4 57.17 35.01 12.23
CA ARG A 4 55.93 35.14 11.47
C ARG A 4 54.80 35.50 12.41
N HIS A 5 54.46 36.79 12.37
CA HIS A 5 53.20 37.35 12.83
C HIS A 5 51.99 36.65 12.22
N ARG A 6 51.01 36.30 13.07
CA ARG A 6 49.61 36.16 12.69
C ARG A 6 48.76 36.88 13.76
N PRO A 7 47.97 37.90 13.41
CA PRO A 7 47.09 38.60 14.35
C PRO A 7 45.76 37.84 14.58
N PRO A 8 45.00 38.21 15.63
CA PRO A 8 43.91 37.41 16.19
C PRO A 8 42.52 37.75 15.63
N ALA A 9 41.55 36.94 16.06
CA ALA A 9 40.13 36.96 15.74
C ALA A 9 39.42 38.30 15.95
N SER A 10 38.41 38.58 15.11
CA SER A 10 37.36 39.55 15.41
C SER A 10 35.98 38.92 15.27
N ALA A 11 35.24 39.02 16.37
CA ALA A 11 33.82 38.78 16.46
C ALA A 11 33.06 39.99 15.92
N ILE A 12 31.96 39.75 15.18
CA ILE A 12 30.89 40.72 15.00
C ILE A 12 29.60 40.07 15.46
N ARG A 13 28.94 40.75 16.41
CA ARG A 13 27.63 40.46 16.97
C ARG A 13 26.68 41.58 16.55
N ALA A 14 25.39 41.22 16.47
CA ALA A 14 24.20 42.10 16.44
C ALA A 14 23.75 42.54 15.02
N VAL A 15 22.48 42.63 14.61
CA VAL A 15 21.17 42.68 15.28
C VAL A 15 20.06 42.14 14.33
N ARG A 16 19.14 41.38 14.93
CA ARG A 16 17.69 41.16 14.71
C ARG A 16 16.93 42.07 13.71
N GLN A 17 16.14 41.46 12.81
CA GLN A 17 14.73 41.76 12.43
C GLN A 17 14.42 40.93 11.17
N GLY A 18 13.46 40.00 11.18
CA GLY A 18 12.05 40.30 10.98
C GLY A 18 11.67 40.00 9.52
N GLY A 19 11.26 38.76 9.23
CA GLY A 19 10.80 38.34 7.91
C GLY A 19 10.14 36.98 8.02
N THR A 20 8.82 36.98 7.87
CA THR A 20 7.93 35.82 7.78
C THR A 20 8.38 34.90 6.65
N GLU A 21 8.96 33.75 6.99
CA GLU A 21 9.12 32.63 6.06
C GLU A 21 7.75 31.97 5.87
N ASP A 22 7.14 32.34 4.76
CA ASP A 22 6.04 31.63 4.12
C ASP A 22 6.47 30.18 3.87
N LYS A 23 5.88 29.24 4.62
CA LYS A 23 6.09 27.80 4.48
C LYS A 23 4.81 27.18 3.92
N THR A 24 4.55 27.45 2.65
CA THR A 24 3.59 26.70 1.84
C THR A 24 4.23 26.37 0.50
N ASP A 25 5.12 25.38 0.46
CA ASP A 25 5.72 24.94 -0.81
C ASP A 25 6.03 23.42 -0.87
N GLU A 26 5.23 22.63 -0.16
CA GLU A 26 4.99 21.22 -0.50
C GLU A 26 3.47 21.02 -0.71
N SER A 27 2.95 20.83 -1.92
CA SER A 27 3.42 21.33 -3.20
C SER A 27 2.18 21.74 -4.01
N LEU A 28 2.18 22.96 -4.55
CA LEU A 28 1.18 23.39 -5.54
C LEU A 28 1.22 22.49 -6.80
N LEU A 29 2.31 21.73 -7.00
CA LEU A 29 2.49 20.75 -8.07
C LEU A 29 1.64 19.48 -7.85
N ASP A 30 1.50 18.97 -6.63
CA ASP A 30 0.63 17.82 -6.32
C ASP A 30 -0.85 18.23 -6.40
N ARG A 31 -1.18 19.46 -6.00
CA ARG A 31 -2.51 20.05 -6.20
C ARG A 31 -2.80 20.35 -7.67
N ALA A 32 -1.81 20.81 -8.45
CA ALA A 32 -1.96 21.06 -9.88
C ALA A 32 -2.06 19.75 -10.69
N ALA A 33 -1.31 18.71 -10.32
CA ALA A 33 -1.41 17.37 -10.91
C ALA A 33 -2.77 16.72 -10.59
N ALA A 34 -3.24 16.82 -9.34
CA ALA A 34 -4.58 16.37 -8.95
C ALA A 34 -5.70 17.19 -9.62
N MET A 35 -5.48 18.48 -9.90
CA MET A 35 -6.47 19.34 -10.57
C MET A 35 -6.45 19.17 -12.10
N GLN A 36 -5.30 18.96 -12.74
CA GLN A 36 -5.18 18.59 -14.16
C GLN A 36 -5.79 17.21 -14.44
N SER A 37 -5.62 16.24 -13.53
CA SER A 37 -6.29 14.93 -13.60
C SER A 37 -7.82 15.04 -13.50
N ARG A 38 -8.33 15.96 -12.66
CA ARG A 38 -9.78 16.24 -12.52
C ARG A 38 -10.38 16.97 -13.72
N VAL A 39 -9.61 17.82 -14.42
CA VAL A 39 -10.08 18.54 -15.62
C VAL A 39 -10.01 17.67 -16.87
N GLY A 40 -8.95 16.85 -17.03
CA GLY A 40 -8.82 15.87 -18.12
C GLY A 40 -9.94 14.82 -18.11
N ASN A 41 -10.29 14.29 -16.92
CA ASN A 41 -11.33 13.27 -16.78
C ASN A 41 -12.76 13.83 -17.01
N ARG A 42 -13.00 15.12 -16.76
CA ARG A 42 -14.30 15.75 -17.07
C ARG A 42 -14.47 16.06 -18.56
N ALA A 43 -13.39 16.37 -19.27
CA ALA A 43 -13.43 16.55 -20.73
C ALA A 43 -13.68 15.21 -21.45
N PHE A 44 -13.09 14.12 -20.96
CA PHE A 44 -13.35 12.76 -21.44
C PHE A 44 -14.77 12.28 -21.10
N GLY A 45 -15.26 12.56 -19.89
CA GLY A 45 -16.64 12.24 -19.49
C GLY A 45 -17.71 12.91 -20.37
N ARG A 46 -17.51 14.17 -20.77
CA ARG A 46 -18.44 14.86 -21.69
C ARG A 46 -18.39 14.34 -23.13
N TYR A 47 -17.26 13.76 -23.55
CA TYR A 47 -17.15 13.09 -24.85
C TYR A 47 -17.94 11.75 -24.87
N LEU A 48 -17.96 11.05 -23.74
CA LEU A 48 -18.72 9.80 -23.58
C LEU A 48 -20.23 10.03 -23.39
N ASP A 49 -20.64 11.07 -22.66
CA ASP A 49 -22.08 11.37 -22.46
C ASP A 49 -22.78 11.84 -23.75
N ALA A 50 -22.05 12.46 -24.67
CA ALA A 50 -22.57 12.82 -26.00
C ALA A 50 -22.78 11.59 -26.91
N SER A 51 -22.30 10.41 -26.52
CA SER A 51 -22.37 9.17 -27.30
C SER A 51 -23.48 8.22 -26.85
N ALA A 52 -24.29 8.59 -25.85
CA ALA A 52 -25.26 7.70 -25.21
C ALA A 52 -26.65 7.63 -25.88
N ALA A 53 -26.88 8.38 -26.97
CA ALA A 53 -28.18 8.46 -27.65
C ALA A 53 -28.22 7.67 -28.97
N ASP A 54 -27.69 6.45 -28.99
CA ASP A 54 -28.12 5.37 -29.91
C ASP A 54 -27.41 4.07 -29.50
N ARG A 55 -28.14 3.06 -29.01
CA ARG A 55 -27.52 1.75 -28.71
C ARG A 55 -27.92 0.74 -29.78
N PRO A 56 -27.02 0.39 -30.73
CA PRO A 56 -27.25 -0.76 -31.58
C PRO A 56 -27.00 -2.06 -30.81
N THR A 57 -27.90 -3.01 -31.04
CA THR A 57 -27.80 -4.47 -31.09
C THR A 57 -26.52 -5.12 -30.54
N VAL A 58 -26.67 -6.08 -29.62
CA VAL A 58 -25.64 -6.95 -28.98
C VAL A 58 -24.39 -7.15 -29.87
N GLN A 59 -23.29 -6.44 -29.56
CA GLN A 59 -22.04 -6.55 -30.30
C GLN A 59 -21.06 -7.52 -29.61
N ARG A 60 -20.73 -8.57 -30.37
CA ARG A 60 -19.95 -9.80 -30.11
C ARG A 60 -18.46 -9.50 -29.87
N ARG A 61 -17.79 -10.10 -28.87
CA ARG A 61 -16.52 -9.52 -28.35
C ARG A 61 -15.34 -10.48 -28.16
N VAL A 62 -15.32 -11.61 -28.87
CA VAL A 62 -14.18 -12.55 -28.83
C VAL A 62 -13.33 -12.42 -30.09
N PHE A 63 -12.02 -12.23 -29.91
CA PHE A 63 -11.01 -12.18 -30.96
C PHE A 63 -10.01 -13.32 -30.77
N ILE A 64 -9.66 -14.01 -31.86
CA ILE A 64 -8.61 -15.03 -31.90
C ILE A 64 -7.67 -14.70 -33.04
N ALA A 65 -6.39 -14.47 -32.73
CA ALA A 65 -5.38 -14.03 -33.69
C ALA A 65 -5.80 -12.76 -34.46
N GLY A 66 -6.45 -11.82 -33.77
CA GLY A 66 -6.97 -10.58 -34.36
C GLY A 66 -8.25 -10.75 -35.20
N VAL A 67 -8.76 -11.98 -35.36
CA VAL A 67 -10.00 -12.26 -36.08
C VAL A 67 -11.16 -12.39 -35.10
N ARG A 68 -12.21 -11.60 -35.30
CA ARG A 68 -13.46 -11.71 -34.53
C ARG A 68 -14.13 -13.04 -34.82
N VAL A 69 -14.57 -13.73 -33.77
CA VAL A 69 -15.28 -15.03 -33.88
C VAL A 69 -16.74 -14.89 -33.46
N HIS A 70 -17.61 -15.71 -34.04
CA HIS A 70 -19.05 -15.67 -33.84
C HIS A 70 -19.61 -17.07 -33.58
N ALA A 71 -20.77 -17.19 -32.95
CA ALA A 71 -21.45 -18.47 -32.91
C ALA A 71 -22.26 -18.68 -34.22
N PRO A 72 -22.13 -19.83 -34.91
CA PRO A 72 -21.15 -20.90 -34.71
C PRO A 72 -19.80 -20.59 -35.37
N ASP A 73 -18.70 -20.84 -34.66
CA ASP A 73 -17.34 -20.84 -35.20
C ASP A 73 -16.67 -22.14 -34.75
N PRO A 74 -16.07 -22.92 -35.67
CA PRO A 74 -15.53 -24.24 -35.35
C PRO A 74 -14.36 -24.20 -34.34
N ARG A 75 -13.78 -23.03 -34.08
CA ARG A 75 -12.75 -22.85 -33.04
C ARG A 75 -13.34 -22.77 -31.63
N LEU A 76 -14.64 -22.50 -31.50
CA LEU A 76 -15.34 -22.41 -30.21
C LEU A 76 -15.78 -23.79 -29.73
N ASN A 77 -15.82 -23.98 -28.41
CA ASN A 77 -16.33 -25.19 -27.75
C ASN A 77 -17.51 -24.85 -26.84
N ALA A 78 -18.11 -25.84 -26.19
CA ALA A 78 -19.28 -25.64 -25.33
C ALA A 78 -19.11 -24.56 -24.24
N ILE A 79 -17.88 -24.36 -23.72
CA ILE A 79 -17.57 -23.35 -22.70
C ILE A 79 -17.40 -21.97 -23.33
N THR A 80 -16.77 -21.87 -24.51
CA THR A 80 -16.42 -20.59 -25.15
C THR A 80 -17.46 -20.09 -26.13
N THR A 81 -18.40 -20.93 -26.59
CA THR A 81 -19.52 -20.52 -27.43
C THR A 81 -20.38 -19.41 -26.77
N PRO A 82 -20.76 -19.49 -25.48
CA PRO A 82 -21.46 -18.40 -24.81
C PRO A 82 -20.70 -17.06 -24.81
N TRP A 83 -19.35 -17.09 -24.77
CA TRP A 83 -18.54 -15.87 -24.75
C TRP A 83 -18.67 -15.05 -26.03
N ALA A 84 -18.88 -15.70 -27.17
CA ALA A 84 -19.11 -15.02 -28.44
C ALA A 84 -20.41 -14.19 -28.46
N GLY A 85 -21.34 -14.49 -27.54
CA GLY A 85 -22.63 -13.81 -27.41
C GLY A 85 -22.74 -12.84 -26.21
N ASP A 86 -21.74 -12.80 -25.31
CA ASP A 86 -21.79 -11.93 -24.14
C ASP A 86 -21.18 -10.54 -24.36
N GLY A 87 -21.28 -9.69 -23.32
CA GLY A 87 -20.80 -8.32 -23.33
C GLY A 87 -19.32 -8.14 -22.95
N LEU A 88 -18.51 -9.19 -22.81
CA LEU A 88 -17.14 -9.06 -22.31
C LEU A 88 -16.10 -9.16 -23.42
N MET A 89 -15.19 -8.19 -23.48
CA MET A 89 -14.11 -8.18 -24.45
C MET A 89 -13.06 -9.23 -24.11
N ARG A 90 -12.72 -10.08 -25.08
CA ARG A 90 -11.69 -11.11 -24.96
C ARG A 90 -10.88 -11.14 -26.23
N ASP A 91 -9.57 -10.96 -26.08
CA ASP A 91 -8.64 -11.00 -27.21
C ASP A 91 -7.54 -12.01 -26.94
N TYR A 92 -7.50 -13.07 -27.74
CA TYR A 92 -6.59 -14.21 -27.65
C TYR A 92 -5.61 -14.24 -28.81
N HIS A 93 -4.37 -14.66 -28.54
CA HIS A 93 -3.38 -14.88 -29.59
C HIS A 93 -3.73 -16.07 -30.48
N ASP A 94 -4.31 -17.12 -29.90
CA ASP A 94 -4.67 -18.37 -30.59
C ASP A 94 -5.78 -19.12 -29.84
N VAL A 95 -6.26 -20.21 -30.44
CA VAL A 95 -7.31 -21.08 -29.87
C VAL A 95 -6.82 -21.77 -28.59
N ALA A 96 -5.52 -22.06 -28.48
CA ALA A 96 -4.97 -22.74 -27.32
C ALA A 96 -5.00 -21.83 -26.07
N GLU A 97 -4.68 -20.54 -26.21
CA GLU A 97 -4.79 -19.55 -25.12
C GLU A 97 -6.24 -19.34 -24.71
N MET A 98 -7.17 -19.25 -25.67
CA MET A 98 -8.61 -19.18 -25.35
C MET A 98 -9.06 -20.39 -24.53
N ASN A 99 -8.69 -21.60 -24.96
CA ASN A 99 -9.06 -22.83 -24.27
C ASN A 99 -8.39 -22.93 -22.89
N ALA A 100 -7.15 -22.46 -22.75
CA ALA A 100 -6.46 -22.39 -21.46
C ALA A 100 -7.17 -21.41 -20.50
N HIS A 101 -7.58 -20.24 -20.99
CA HIS A 101 -8.36 -19.29 -20.20
C HIS A 101 -9.72 -19.87 -19.79
N ALA A 102 -10.40 -20.56 -20.71
CA ALA A 102 -11.67 -21.24 -20.43
C ALA A 102 -11.54 -22.34 -19.38
N ALA A 103 -10.39 -23.02 -19.35
CA ALA A 103 -10.07 -24.02 -18.35
C ALA A 103 -9.53 -23.43 -17.03
N GLY A 104 -9.37 -22.11 -16.92
CA GLY A 104 -8.80 -21.45 -15.75
C GLY A 104 -7.31 -21.74 -15.54
N THR A 105 -6.58 -22.05 -16.61
CA THR A 105 -5.14 -22.42 -16.55
C THR A 105 -4.20 -21.30 -16.98
N THR A 106 -4.74 -20.12 -17.33
CA THR A 106 -3.95 -18.91 -17.56
C THR A 106 -3.86 -18.06 -16.30
N ASP A 107 -2.77 -17.30 -16.16
CA ASP A 107 -2.56 -16.38 -15.03
C ASP A 107 -2.29 -14.93 -15.48
N HIS A 108 -2.52 -14.60 -16.76
CA HIS A 108 -1.99 -13.39 -17.40
C HIS A 108 -3.00 -12.61 -18.26
N ILE A 109 -4.24 -13.08 -18.34
CA ILE A 109 -5.32 -12.43 -19.10
C ILE A 109 -6.63 -12.52 -18.33
N GLY A 110 -7.50 -11.52 -18.48
CA GLY A 110 -8.80 -11.49 -17.82
C GLY A 110 -9.51 -10.14 -17.97
N ASN A 111 -10.74 -10.04 -17.47
CA ASN A 111 -11.50 -8.80 -17.42
C ASN A 111 -11.52 -8.23 -16.00
N LEU A 112 -11.18 -6.95 -15.84
CA LEU A 112 -11.20 -6.30 -14.53
C LEU A 112 -12.65 -6.17 -14.01
N PRO A 113 -12.88 -6.43 -12.70
CA PRO A 113 -14.19 -6.28 -12.11
C PRO A 113 -14.48 -4.82 -11.74
N GLY A 114 -15.71 -4.37 -11.99
CA GLY A 114 -16.26 -3.14 -11.39
C GLY A 114 -15.57 -1.83 -11.79
N PRO A 115 -16.11 -0.68 -11.34
CA PRO A 115 -15.54 0.63 -11.65
C PRO A 115 -14.16 0.84 -10.97
N PRO A 116 -13.30 1.72 -11.53
CA PRO A 116 -13.55 2.57 -12.69
C PRO A 116 -13.38 1.87 -14.05
N SER A 117 -12.75 0.70 -14.10
CA SER A 117 -12.31 0.04 -15.34
C SER A 117 -13.06 -1.27 -15.61
N ALA A 118 -14.38 -1.25 -15.41
CA ALA A 118 -15.23 -2.43 -15.51
C ALA A 118 -15.11 -3.06 -16.90
N ASP A 119 -15.02 -4.38 -16.94
CA ASP A 119 -14.94 -5.19 -18.16
C ASP A 119 -13.68 -4.96 -19.01
N THR A 120 -12.75 -4.11 -18.57
CA THR A 120 -11.47 -3.85 -19.26
C THR A 120 -10.68 -5.15 -19.37
N TRP A 121 -10.34 -5.53 -20.61
CA TRP A 121 -9.50 -6.69 -20.89
C TRP A 121 -8.04 -6.35 -20.62
N VAL A 122 -7.44 -7.06 -19.68
CA VAL A 122 -6.02 -6.92 -19.35
C VAL A 122 -5.23 -8.10 -19.90
N ARG A 123 -4.00 -7.82 -20.35
CA ARG A 123 -3.03 -8.82 -20.80
C ARG A 123 -1.67 -8.47 -20.26
N PHE A 124 -1.21 -9.25 -19.29
CA PHE A 124 0.14 -9.19 -18.78
C PHE A 124 1.05 -10.18 -19.52
N PRO A 125 2.37 -9.96 -19.49
CA PRO A 125 3.31 -10.92 -20.02
C PRO A 125 3.35 -12.25 -19.26
N ARG A 126 3.44 -13.35 -20.04
CA ARG A 126 3.43 -14.74 -19.56
C ARG A 126 4.67 -15.17 -18.78
N THR A 127 5.75 -14.38 -18.82
CA THR A 127 7.01 -14.69 -18.16
C THR A 127 7.56 -13.49 -17.40
N GLY A 128 8.38 -13.78 -16.40
CA GLY A 128 8.92 -12.78 -15.48
C GLY A 128 7.94 -12.37 -14.40
N LEU A 129 8.35 -11.37 -13.62
CA LEU A 129 7.57 -10.75 -12.56
C LEU A 129 6.86 -9.51 -13.11
N ASN A 130 5.54 -9.45 -12.96
CA ASN A 130 4.74 -8.25 -13.22
C ASN A 130 4.57 -7.47 -11.90
N ILE A 131 5.10 -6.26 -11.85
CA ILE A 131 4.99 -5.34 -10.71
C ILE A 131 3.85 -4.37 -11.02
N LEU A 132 2.81 -4.37 -10.21
CA LEU A 132 1.61 -3.57 -10.41
C LEU A 132 1.62 -2.46 -9.36
N GLY A 133 1.81 -1.22 -9.82
CA GLY A 133 1.68 -0.01 -9.02
C GLY A 133 0.23 0.44 -9.00
N GLU A 134 -0.40 0.41 -7.84
CA GLU A 134 -1.83 0.67 -7.66
C GLU A 134 -2.11 1.95 -6.86
N ASP A 135 -3.32 2.47 -7.02
CA ASP A 135 -3.92 3.46 -6.13
C ASP A 135 -5.05 2.75 -5.40
N HIS A 136 -5.04 2.84 -4.07
CA HIS A 136 -6.04 2.23 -3.21
C HIS A 136 -7.46 2.81 -3.38
N THR A 137 -7.66 3.73 -4.32
CA THR A 137 -8.97 4.27 -4.71
C THR A 137 -9.39 3.89 -6.15
N GLN A 138 -8.53 3.21 -6.91
CA GLN A 138 -8.79 2.81 -8.30
C GLN A 138 -8.69 1.28 -8.47
N VAL A 139 -8.00 0.81 -9.51
CA VAL A 139 -7.75 -0.61 -9.77
C VAL A 139 -6.66 -1.11 -8.84
N LYS A 140 -7.03 -1.99 -7.91
CA LYS A 140 -6.11 -2.64 -6.97
C LYS A 140 -5.75 -4.05 -7.39
N PHE A 141 -4.70 -4.60 -6.81
CA PHE A 141 -4.31 -5.99 -7.03
C PHE A 141 -5.37 -6.98 -6.57
N GLU A 142 -6.22 -6.67 -5.58
CA GLU A 142 -7.39 -7.49 -5.23
C GLU A 142 -8.40 -7.62 -6.37
N MET A 143 -8.42 -6.68 -7.31
CA MET A 143 -9.27 -6.73 -8.50
C MET A 143 -8.56 -7.49 -9.62
N VAL A 144 -7.26 -7.24 -9.81
CA VAL A 144 -6.47 -7.84 -10.88
C VAL A 144 -6.22 -9.33 -10.66
N ALA A 145 -5.83 -9.73 -9.44
CA ALA A 145 -5.46 -11.10 -9.14
C ALA A 145 -6.57 -12.13 -9.44
N PRO A 146 -7.83 -11.94 -8.97
CA PRO A 146 -8.92 -12.83 -9.35
C PRO A 146 -9.30 -12.69 -10.82
N ALA A 147 -9.23 -11.49 -11.41
CA ALA A 147 -9.56 -11.29 -12.82
C ALA A 147 -8.71 -12.16 -13.75
N ILE A 148 -7.41 -12.26 -13.47
CA ILE A 148 -6.48 -13.07 -14.26
C ILE A 148 -6.24 -14.47 -13.70
N GLY A 149 -6.88 -14.83 -12.57
CA GLY A 149 -6.78 -16.15 -11.95
C GLY A 149 -5.41 -16.48 -11.34
N THR A 150 -4.58 -15.49 -10.98
CA THR A 150 -3.24 -15.79 -10.43
C THR A 150 -3.27 -16.17 -8.95
N THR A 151 -2.54 -17.22 -8.59
CA THR A 151 -2.26 -17.58 -7.19
C THR A 151 -0.78 -17.42 -6.82
N ASN A 152 0.06 -16.91 -7.75
CA ASN A 152 1.50 -16.77 -7.58
C ASN A 152 1.90 -15.30 -7.45
N PHE A 153 1.77 -14.77 -6.24
CA PHE A 153 1.93 -13.35 -5.99
C PHE A 153 2.65 -13.03 -4.67
N THR A 154 3.06 -11.76 -4.56
CA THR A 154 3.31 -11.06 -3.31
C THR A 154 2.47 -9.78 -3.29
N TYR A 155 1.98 -9.36 -2.13
CA TYR A 155 1.04 -8.25 -2.06
C TYR A 155 1.26 -7.34 -0.85
N GLU A 156 1.32 -6.03 -1.09
CA GLU A 156 1.68 -5.00 -0.11
C GLU A 156 0.91 -5.09 1.21
N PRO A 157 -0.43 -5.16 1.23
CA PRO A 157 -1.21 -5.31 2.47
C PRO A 157 -0.75 -6.46 3.37
N PHE A 158 -0.19 -7.54 2.80
CA PHE A 158 0.29 -8.67 3.57
C PHE A 158 1.73 -8.47 4.08
N SER A 159 1.95 -8.89 5.32
CA SER A 159 3.23 -8.78 6.00
C SER A 159 4.24 -9.83 5.52
N SER A 160 5.44 -9.35 5.19
CA SER A 160 6.64 -10.16 4.93
C SER A 160 7.42 -10.48 6.21
N ASP A 161 6.95 -10.06 7.38
CA ASP A 161 7.64 -10.32 8.65
C ASP A 161 7.39 -11.73 9.19
N ARG A 162 8.37 -12.22 9.96
CA ARG A 162 8.12 -13.34 10.87
C ARG A 162 7.55 -12.80 12.18
N LEU A 163 6.24 -12.93 12.36
CA LEU A 163 5.58 -12.58 13.62
C LEU A 163 5.78 -13.71 14.64
N PRO A 164 6.05 -13.42 15.92
CA PRO A 164 6.21 -14.45 16.93
C PRO A 164 4.91 -15.25 17.11
N ALA A 165 5.02 -16.58 17.16
CA ALA A 165 3.85 -17.44 17.41
C ALA A 165 3.23 -17.14 18.78
N GLY A 166 1.90 -17.10 18.85
CA GLY A 166 1.16 -16.79 20.08
C GLY A 166 1.27 -15.34 20.57
N SER A 167 1.96 -14.45 19.85
CA SER A 167 2.03 -13.03 20.21
C SER A 167 0.73 -12.28 19.90
N GLN A 168 0.51 -11.19 20.63
CA GLN A 168 -0.63 -10.30 20.44
C GLN A 168 -0.58 -9.64 19.05
N ILE A 169 0.60 -9.18 18.60
CA ILE A 169 0.76 -8.60 17.26
C ILE A 169 0.36 -9.59 16.16
N SER A 170 0.72 -10.88 16.31
CA SER A 170 0.35 -11.92 15.35
C SER A 170 -1.16 -12.15 15.32
N ALA A 171 -1.81 -12.22 16.50
CA ALA A 171 -3.26 -12.40 16.59
C ALA A 171 -4.03 -11.22 15.97
N ALA A 172 -3.65 -9.98 16.32
CA ALA A 172 -4.27 -8.78 15.77
C ALA A 172 -4.07 -8.70 14.25
N TYR A 173 -2.83 -8.87 13.78
CA TYR A 173 -2.52 -8.84 12.35
C TYR A 173 -3.30 -9.89 11.55
N ASN A 174 -3.42 -11.13 12.07
CA ASN A 174 -4.21 -12.17 11.40
C ASN A 174 -5.70 -11.86 11.38
N THR A 175 -6.24 -11.26 12.45
CA THR A 175 -7.65 -10.85 12.52
C THR A 175 -7.95 -9.78 11.46
N GLU A 176 -7.12 -8.74 11.40
CA GLU A 176 -7.27 -7.62 10.45
C GLU A 176 -7.13 -8.03 8.98
N ASN A 177 -6.43 -9.13 8.68
CA ASN A 177 -6.17 -9.57 7.30
C ASN A 177 -6.94 -10.83 6.92
N ASN A 178 -7.83 -11.35 7.78
CA ASN A 178 -8.50 -12.63 7.55
C ASN A 178 -9.36 -12.63 6.27
N ALA A 179 -10.12 -11.55 6.04
CA ALA A 179 -10.93 -11.39 4.84
C ALA A 179 -10.06 -11.34 3.58
N GLY A 180 -8.95 -10.58 3.60
CA GLY A 180 -7.98 -10.55 2.52
C GLY A 180 -7.39 -11.94 2.26
N TYR A 181 -7.01 -12.68 3.30
CA TYR A 181 -6.50 -14.04 3.13
C TYR A 181 -7.52 -15.00 2.51
N ALA A 182 -8.80 -14.85 2.84
CA ALA A 182 -9.86 -15.63 2.21
C ALA A 182 -10.02 -15.23 0.72
N ALA A 183 -10.07 -13.92 0.42
CA ALA A 183 -10.24 -13.41 -0.94
C ALA A 183 -9.14 -13.86 -1.90
N PHE A 184 -7.90 -13.98 -1.43
CA PHE A 184 -6.78 -14.50 -2.23
C PHE A 184 -6.59 -16.02 -2.14
N GLY A 185 -7.44 -16.75 -1.40
CA GLY A 185 -7.31 -18.20 -1.23
C GLY A 185 -6.06 -18.65 -0.46
N VAL A 186 -5.49 -17.77 0.38
CA VAL A 186 -4.24 -18.03 1.14
C VAL A 186 -4.47 -18.22 2.63
N GLY A 187 -5.72 -18.20 3.10
CA GLY A 187 -6.10 -18.42 4.50
C GLY A 187 -5.51 -19.70 5.09
N ALA A 188 -5.57 -20.82 4.38
CA ALA A 188 -5.03 -22.09 4.88
C ALA A 188 -3.51 -22.27 4.65
N ALA A 189 -2.82 -21.30 4.05
CA ALA A 189 -1.40 -21.47 3.73
C ALA A 189 -0.55 -21.55 5.03
N PRO A 190 0.32 -22.57 5.17
CA PRO A 190 1.13 -22.76 6.38
C PRO A 190 2.16 -21.63 6.58
N ASN A 191 2.54 -20.95 5.49
CA ASN A 191 3.46 -19.83 5.52
C ASN A 191 2.90 -18.67 4.69
N ARG A 192 1.96 -17.91 5.27
CA ARG A 192 1.33 -16.73 4.62
C ARG A 192 2.34 -15.63 4.28
N ARG A 193 3.48 -15.57 4.96
CA ARG A 193 4.55 -14.59 4.73
C ARG A 193 5.10 -14.62 3.29
N ARG A 194 5.02 -15.76 2.60
CA ARG A 194 5.49 -15.87 1.21
C ARG A 194 4.73 -14.97 0.23
N PHE A 195 3.51 -14.57 0.61
CA PHE A 195 2.62 -13.66 -0.11
C PHE A 195 2.73 -12.21 0.40
N GLY A 196 3.56 -11.95 1.40
CA GLY A 196 3.71 -10.64 2.01
C GLY A 196 4.61 -9.71 1.21
N GLY A 197 4.07 -8.55 0.83
CA GLY A 197 4.76 -7.50 0.08
C GLY A 197 5.56 -6.53 0.96
N GLU A 198 5.15 -6.32 2.21
CA GLU A 198 5.75 -5.29 3.07
C GLU A 198 6.02 -5.75 4.51
N SER A 199 7.04 -5.18 5.16
CA SER A 199 7.19 -5.32 6.62
C SER A 199 6.11 -4.53 7.37
N LEU A 200 5.58 -5.11 8.44
CA LEU A 200 4.55 -4.52 9.30
C LEU A 200 5.07 -3.38 10.16
N TYR A 201 6.33 -3.45 10.60
CA TYR A 201 6.93 -2.44 11.47
C TYR A 201 7.02 -1.04 10.86
N PRO A 202 7.54 -0.85 9.63
CA PRO A 202 7.53 0.46 9.00
C PRO A 202 6.11 0.94 8.68
N LYS A 203 5.15 0.04 8.37
CA LYS A 203 3.72 0.38 8.21
C LYS A 203 3.12 0.96 9.49
N MET A 204 3.32 0.28 10.62
CA MET A 204 2.91 0.80 11.94
C MET A 204 3.55 2.16 12.21
N ALA A 205 4.85 2.30 11.96
CA ALA A 205 5.55 3.55 12.22
C ALA A 205 5.00 4.72 11.40
N PHE A 206 4.78 4.48 10.10
CA PHE A 206 4.23 5.46 9.18
C PHE A 206 2.79 5.85 9.56
N ALA A 207 1.91 4.85 9.78
CA ALA A 207 0.53 5.08 10.16
C ALA A 207 0.40 5.84 11.50
N MET A 208 1.18 5.47 12.50
CA MET A 208 1.12 6.15 13.81
C MET A 208 1.67 7.57 13.75
N ASN A 209 2.66 7.85 12.88
CA ASN A 209 3.12 9.21 12.65
C ASN A 209 2.05 10.07 11.97
N LEU A 210 1.33 9.51 11.00
CA LEU A 210 0.21 10.18 10.31
C LEU A 210 -0.96 10.54 11.25
N LEU A 211 -1.12 9.83 12.37
CA LEU A 211 -2.20 10.09 13.32
C LEU A 211 -1.91 11.23 14.31
N ILE A 212 -0.67 11.72 14.41
CA ILE A 212 -0.29 12.77 15.37
C ILE A 212 -1.14 14.04 15.21
N PRO A 213 -1.30 14.61 14.00
CA PRO A 213 -2.10 15.83 13.82
C PRO A 213 -3.57 15.68 14.21
N TYR A 214 -4.13 14.49 14.06
CA TYR A 214 -5.51 14.22 14.44
C TYR A 214 -5.67 14.10 15.96
N PHE A 215 -4.70 13.45 16.62
CA PHE A 215 -4.75 13.23 18.07
C PHE A 215 -4.37 14.46 18.89
N ASN A 216 -3.58 15.38 18.33
CA ASN A 216 -3.25 16.66 18.97
C ASN A 216 -4.21 17.80 18.56
N GLY A 217 -5.17 17.54 17.66
CA GLY A 217 -6.19 18.50 17.24
C GLY A 217 -5.75 19.50 16.17
N THR A 218 -4.58 19.37 15.57
CA THR A 218 -4.17 20.24 14.45
C THR A 218 -4.78 19.83 13.11
N SER A 219 -5.36 18.63 13.01
CA SER A 219 -6.16 18.14 11.89
C SER A 219 -7.53 17.65 12.34
N ALA A 220 -8.55 17.87 11.50
CA ALA A 220 -9.92 17.50 11.81
C ALA A 220 -10.15 15.97 11.68
N LEU A 221 -10.86 15.37 12.64
CA LEU A 221 -11.19 13.94 12.62
C LEU A 221 -12.00 13.50 11.40
N ALA A 222 -12.72 14.43 10.75
CA ALA A 222 -13.42 14.18 9.48
C ALA A 222 -12.48 13.66 8.37
N GLY A 223 -11.17 13.95 8.41
CA GLY A 223 -10.20 13.37 7.48
C GLY A 223 -9.92 11.88 7.67
N LEU A 224 -10.35 11.32 8.81
CA LEU A 224 -10.26 9.89 9.14
C LEU A 224 -11.63 9.18 9.09
N ALA A 225 -12.69 9.90 8.74
CA ALA A 225 -14.05 9.38 8.67
C ALA A 225 -14.32 8.65 7.35
N THR A 226 -15.47 8.00 7.24
CA THR A 226 -15.95 7.43 5.97
C THR A 226 -15.94 8.50 4.87
N GLY A 227 -15.37 8.15 3.71
CA GLY A 227 -15.12 9.08 2.60
C GLY A 227 -13.66 9.56 2.53
N GLY A 228 -12.87 9.36 3.58
CA GLY A 228 -11.42 9.54 3.58
C GLY A 228 -10.68 8.20 3.61
N TYR A 229 -9.83 7.92 2.62
CA TYR A 229 -9.07 6.66 2.56
C TYR A 229 -8.20 6.42 3.79
N VAL A 230 -7.66 7.46 4.43
CA VAL A 230 -6.66 7.33 5.50
C VAL A 230 -7.23 6.69 6.78
N GLY A 231 -8.53 6.85 7.04
CA GLY A 231 -9.18 6.39 8.27
C GLY A 231 -9.12 4.89 8.50
N GLU A 232 -9.41 4.11 7.45
CA GLU A 232 -9.43 2.65 7.48
C GLU A 232 -8.03 2.03 7.75
N PRO A 233 -6.98 2.28 6.93
CA PRO A 233 -5.66 1.69 7.15
C PRO A 233 -5.04 2.17 8.47
N THR A 234 -5.25 3.42 8.88
CA THR A 234 -4.71 3.89 10.17
C THR A 234 -5.41 3.24 11.37
N GLN A 235 -6.71 2.95 11.29
CA GLN A 235 -7.41 2.15 12.30
C GLN A 235 -6.80 0.75 12.42
N ARG A 236 -6.62 0.06 11.28
CA ARG A 236 -6.01 -1.26 11.23
C ARG A 236 -4.65 -1.27 11.92
N TYR A 237 -3.76 -0.35 11.56
CA TYR A 237 -2.42 -0.29 12.14
C TYR A 237 -2.41 0.23 13.58
N LEU A 238 -3.43 0.97 14.04
CA LEU A 238 -3.59 1.30 15.46
C LEU A 238 -3.84 0.02 16.29
N LYS A 239 -4.76 -0.84 15.84
CA LYS A 239 -5.05 -2.13 16.52
C LYS A 239 -3.80 -3.01 16.61
N ILE A 240 -3.09 -3.15 15.49
CA ILE A 240 -1.87 -3.95 15.42
C ILE A 240 -0.76 -3.34 16.29
N SER A 241 -0.60 -2.01 16.26
CA SER A 241 0.39 -1.29 17.08
C SER A 241 0.11 -1.44 18.58
N TRP A 242 -1.17 -1.38 18.98
CA TRP A 242 -1.59 -1.62 20.36
C TRP A 242 -1.26 -3.04 20.81
N ALA A 243 -1.53 -4.03 19.95
CA ALA A 243 -1.17 -5.42 20.22
C ALA A 243 0.36 -5.62 20.35
N PHE A 244 1.14 -5.01 19.46
CA PHE A 244 2.61 -4.97 19.58
C PHE A 244 3.07 -4.36 20.91
N ALA A 245 2.44 -3.28 21.37
CA ALA A 245 2.77 -2.67 22.65
C ALA A 245 2.45 -3.57 23.84
N LYS A 246 1.36 -4.35 23.78
CA LYS A 246 1.06 -5.40 24.78
C LYS A 246 2.14 -6.49 24.80
N ASP A 247 2.67 -6.89 23.64
CA ASP A 247 3.84 -7.80 23.60
C ASP A 247 5.07 -7.17 24.27
N VAL A 248 5.30 -5.87 24.11
CA VAL A 248 6.39 -5.14 24.78
C VAL A 248 6.17 -5.08 26.30
N VAL A 249 4.93 -4.90 26.77
CA VAL A 249 4.58 -4.99 28.21
C VAL A 249 4.95 -6.37 28.77
N ALA A 250 4.54 -7.44 28.09
CA ALA A 250 4.89 -8.81 28.47
C ALA A 250 6.41 -9.06 28.46
N GLU A 251 7.13 -8.54 27.45
CA GLU A 251 8.60 -8.61 27.38
C GLU A 251 9.27 -7.91 28.57
N VAL A 252 8.79 -6.71 28.95
CA VAL A 252 9.32 -5.95 30.09
C VAL A 252 9.08 -6.68 31.41
N ALA A 253 7.87 -7.20 31.62
CA ALA A 253 7.54 -7.99 32.81
C ALA A 253 8.39 -9.27 32.89
N GLY A 254 8.53 -10.00 31.78
CA GLY A 254 9.30 -11.23 31.68
C GLY A 254 10.81 -11.03 31.84
N ARG A 255 11.40 -9.94 31.33
CA ARG A 255 12.85 -9.69 31.44
C ARG A 255 13.30 -9.09 32.76
N ARG A 256 12.42 -8.43 33.52
CA ARG A 256 12.69 -8.12 34.95
C ARG A 256 13.07 -9.37 35.73
N ARG A 257 12.56 -10.55 35.31
CA ARG A 257 12.90 -11.86 35.88
C ARG A 257 14.30 -12.38 35.50
N TRP A 258 14.91 -11.90 34.41
CA TRP A 258 16.15 -12.45 33.82
C TRP A 258 17.30 -11.43 33.63
N GLN A 259 17.20 -10.23 34.22
CA GLN A 259 18.26 -9.19 34.27
C GLN A 259 18.90 -8.75 32.93
N ARG A 260 18.28 -8.99 31.78
CA ARG A 260 18.76 -8.42 30.49
C ARG A 260 18.33 -6.96 30.35
N ALA A 261 19.28 -6.08 30.03
CA ALA A 261 19.00 -4.67 29.80
C ALA A 261 18.02 -4.48 28.62
N LEU A 262 16.86 -3.92 28.90
CA LEU A 262 15.94 -3.39 27.89
C LEU A 262 16.30 -1.95 27.54
N SER A 263 15.92 -1.50 26.35
CA SER A 263 16.11 -0.09 25.98
C SER A 263 15.16 0.81 26.79
N ALA A 264 15.52 2.08 26.95
CA ALA A 264 14.69 3.05 27.67
C ALA A 264 13.33 3.26 26.98
N GLU A 265 13.33 3.25 25.64
CA GLU A 265 12.14 3.41 24.81
C GLU A 265 11.13 2.29 25.03
N LYS A 266 11.59 1.01 25.08
CA LYS A 266 10.70 -0.13 25.37
C LYS A 266 10.09 -0.06 26.77
N ARG A 267 10.87 0.37 27.77
CA ARG A 267 10.36 0.57 29.14
C ARG A 267 9.30 1.68 29.17
N ASN A 268 9.55 2.79 28.48
CA ASN A 268 8.60 3.89 28.37
C ASN A 268 7.30 3.46 27.68
N LEU A 269 7.40 2.77 26.53
CA LEU A 269 6.23 2.23 25.84
C LEU A 269 5.42 1.30 26.74
N ALA A 270 6.06 0.37 27.45
CA ALA A 270 5.36 -0.53 28.37
C ALA A 270 4.67 0.22 29.52
N ALA A 271 5.32 1.23 30.10
CA ALA A 271 4.75 2.04 31.18
C ALA A 271 3.52 2.82 30.70
N VAL A 272 3.62 3.52 29.56
CA VAL A 272 2.50 4.27 28.96
C VAL A 272 1.37 3.32 28.58
N THR A 273 1.66 2.21 27.91
CA THR A 273 0.64 1.22 27.52
C THR A 273 -0.10 0.67 28.73
N THR A 274 0.61 0.34 29.81
CA THR A 274 0.01 -0.11 31.06
C THR A 274 -0.91 0.96 31.66
N ALA A 275 -0.46 2.21 31.69
CA ALA A 275 -1.25 3.33 32.21
C ALA A 275 -2.52 3.61 31.36
N GLN A 276 -2.47 3.35 30.05
CA GLN A 276 -3.60 3.58 29.15
C GLN A 276 -4.54 2.37 29.01
N MET A 277 -4.21 1.22 29.59
CA MET A 277 -4.92 -0.04 29.35
C MET A 277 -6.41 0.05 29.69
N ALA A 278 -6.75 0.61 30.86
CA ALA A 278 -8.14 0.75 31.31
C ALA A 278 -8.99 1.66 30.40
N THR A 279 -8.36 2.65 29.77
CA THR A 279 -9.05 3.64 28.93
C THR A 279 -9.16 3.21 27.48
N LEU A 280 -8.12 2.55 26.95
CA LEU A 280 -7.96 2.29 25.52
C LEU A 280 -8.20 0.83 25.11
N ASP A 281 -7.90 -0.17 25.95
CA ASP A 281 -7.81 -1.57 25.47
C ASP A 281 -9.15 -2.08 24.92
N ALA A 282 -10.23 -1.94 25.70
CA ALA A 282 -11.57 -2.38 25.26
C ALA A 282 -12.04 -1.64 23.99
N TRP A 283 -11.73 -0.35 23.89
CA TRP A 283 -12.10 0.45 22.73
C TRP A 283 -11.29 0.05 21.48
N ILE A 284 -9.95 0.00 21.56
CA ILE A 284 -9.09 -0.36 20.42
C ILE A 284 -9.38 -1.79 19.94
N THR A 285 -9.51 -2.75 20.87
CA THR A 285 -9.76 -4.15 20.51
C THR A 285 -11.17 -4.34 19.92
N GLY A 286 -12.14 -3.52 20.34
CA GLY A 286 -13.51 -3.52 19.83
C GLY A 286 -13.73 -2.79 18.51
N LEU A 287 -12.72 -2.11 17.96
CA LEU A 287 -12.82 -1.48 16.63
C LEU A 287 -13.13 -2.53 15.55
N VAL A 288 -14.13 -2.27 14.71
CA VAL A 288 -14.56 -3.20 13.65
C VAL A 288 -13.49 -3.27 12.56
N VAL A 289 -13.19 -4.46 12.04
CA VAL A 289 -12.28 -4.64 10.89
C VAL A 289 -12.80 -3.84 9.70
N ASP A 290 -11.91 -3.15 8.99
CA ASP A 290 -12.22 -2.25 7.87
C ASP A 290 -13.15 -1.07 8.23
N GLY A 291 -13.27 -0.75 9.53
CA GLY A 291 -13.89 0.48 10.01
C GLY A 291 -12.99 1.71 9.85
N HIS A 292 -13.59 2.90 9.87
CA HIS A 292 -12.89 4.17 9.77
C HIS A 292 -12.66 4.79 11.15
N LEU A 293 -11.40 5.12 11.46
CA LEU A 293 -11.02 5.62 12.78
C LEU A 293 -11.77 6.89 13.19
N GLY A 294 -12.00 7.81 12.25
CA GLY A 294 -12.71 9.07 12.49
C GLY A 294 -14.16 8.84 12.93
N ASP A 295 -14.87 7.90 12.32
CA ASP A 295 -16.27 7.59 12.65
C ASP A 295 -16.42 7.12 14.10
N THR A 296 -15.42 6.39 14.59
CA THR A 296 -15.41 5.91 15.98
C THR A 296 -14.95 6.98 16.96
N LEU A 297 -13.98 7.81 16.59
CA LEU A 297 -13.41 8.85 17.46
C LEU A 297 -14.28 10.08 17.58
N ASP A 298 -15.04 10.43 16.54
CA ASP A 298 -15.76 11.71 16.45
C ASP A 298 -17.09 11.71 17.22
N THR A 299 -17.09 11.10 18.40
CA THR A 299 -18.25 11.00 19.30
C THR A 299 -17.95 11.63 20.65
N VAL A 300 -18.99 12.09 21.36
CA VAL A 300 -18.85 12.64 22.73
C VAL A 300 -18.16 11.65 23.68
N ALA A 301 -18.44 10.35 23.52
CA ALA A 301 -17.86 9.30 24.35
C ALA A 301 -16.38 9.01 24.05
N HIS A 302 -15.92 9.19 22.81
CA HIS A 302 -14.58 8.75 22.39
C HIS A 302 -13.60 9.89 22.12
N ARG A 303 -14.05 11.11 21.80
CA ARG A 303 -13.17 12.30 21.71
C ARG A 303 -12.28 12.49 22.96
N PRO A 304 -12.75 12.22 24.21
CA PRO A 304 -11.89 12.30 25.38
C PRO A 304 -10.68 11.33 25.38
N LYS A 305 -10.62 10.34 24.47
CA LYS A 305 -9.50 9.38 24.35
C LYS A 305 -8.30 9.95 23.56
N LEU A 306 -8.46 11.06 22.83
CA LEU A 306 -7.42 11.62 21.97
C LEU A 306 -6.09 11.90 22.72
N PRO A 307 -6.08 12.48 23.94
CA PRO A 307 -4.84 12.67 24.68
C PRO A 307 -4.14 11.35 25.05
N ASN A 308 -4.90 10.31 25.40
CA ASN A 308 -4.37 8.98 25.71
C ASN A 308 -3.76 8.32 24.47
N LEU A 309 -4.42 8.47 23.31
CA LEU A 309 -3.92 7.98 22.03
C LEU A 309 -2.64 8.71 21.60
N LEU A 310 -2.58 10.02 21.77
CA LEU A 310 -1.38 10.82 21.52
C LEU A 310 -0.23 10.37 22.41
N ALA A 311 -0.47 10.16 23.71
CA ALA A 311 0.54 9.67 24.64
C ALA A 311 1.07 8.28 24.23
N PHE A 312 0.17 7.38 23.84
CA PHE A 312 0.52 6.06 23.32
C PHE A 312 1.39 6.14 22.06
N VAL A 313 0.97 6.90 21.04
CA VAL A 313 1.71 7.07 19.78
C VAL A 313 3.10 7.66 20.04
N ASN A 314 3.19 8.70 20.87
CA ASN A 314 4.46 9.33 21.22
C ASN A 314 5.42 8.39 21.97
N ALA A 315 4.91 7.42 22.72
CA ALA A 315 5.72 6.40 23.37
C ALA A 315 6.15 5.27 22.40
N LEU A 316 5.32 4.96 21.40
CA LEU A 316 5.55 3.91 20.42
C LEU A 316 6.58 4.31 19.35
N LEU A 317 6.48 5.53 18.81
CA LEU A 317 7.32 5.96 17.70
C LEU A 317 8.83 5.89 18.00
N PRO A 318 9.35 6.22 19.19
CA PRO A 318 10.76 6.01 19.54
C PRO A 318 11.21 4.55 19.43
N VAL A 319 10.37 3.60 19.84
CA VAL A 319 10.66 2.15 19.73
C VAL A 319 10.76 1.75 18.26
N LEU A 320 9.84 2.21 17.42
CA LEU A 320 9.85 1.92 15.98
C LEU A 320 11.01 2.64 15.26
N ASN A 321 11.35 3.85 15.68
CA ASN A 321 12.49 4.61 15.16
C ASN A 321 13.84 3.91 15.46
N ALA A 322 13.99 3.38 16.68
CA ALA A 322 15.15 2.56 17.05
C ALA A 322 15.20 1.25 16.25
N ARG A 323 14.03 0.65 16.01
CA ARG A 323 13.91 -0.57 15.18
C ARG A 323 14.34 -0.35 13.74
N ALA A 324 14.00 0.78 13.12
CA ALA A 324 14.43 1.11 11.75
C ALA A 324 15.95 0.99 11.57
N GLY A 325 16.72 1.35 12.61
CA GLY A 325 18.18 1.27 12.62
C GLY A 325 18.76 -0.13 12.85
N SER A 326 17.94 -1.11 13.21
CA SER A 326 18.36 -2.48 13.57
C SER A 326 17.57 -3.56 12.83
N ASP A 327 16.74 -3.17 11.85
CA ASP A 327 15.86 -4.08 11.13
C ASP A 327 16.64 -5.20 10.42
N ALA A 328 16.26 -6.45 10.67
CA ALA A 328 16.91 -7.63 10.11
C ALA A 328 16.62 -7.82 8.61
N GLY A 329 15.55 -7.21 8.08
CA GLY A 329 15.22 -7.27 6.65
C GLY A 329 16.04 -6.32 5.78
N LEU A 330 16.89 -5.48 6.38
CA LEU A 330 17.72 -4.50 5.68
C LEU A 330 19.21 -4.82 5.79
N ASN A 331 19.99 -4.44 4.78
CA ASN A 331 21.44 -4.56 4.84
C ASN A 331 22.06 -3.51 5.78
N TRP A 332 23.36 -3.65 6.07
CA TRP A 332 24.03 -2.75 7.03
C TRP A 332 24.10 -1.29 6.55
N ARG A 333 24.21 -1.04 5.24
CA ARG A 333 24.28 0.32 4.66
C ARG A 333 22.95 1.04 4.80
N GLU A 334 21.87 0.34 4.49
CA GLU A 334 20.49 0.83 4.63
C GLU A 334 20.15 1.13 6.08
N ARG A 335 20.44 0.20 7.00
CA ARG A 335 20.29 0.46 8.44
C ARG A 335 21.10 1.66 8.89
N ARG A 336 22.34 1.80 8.41
CA ARG A 336 23.18 2.98 8.72
C ARG A 336 22.58 4.27 8.15
N ARG A 337 22.00 4.24 6.94
CA ARG A 337 21.29 5.38 6.33
C ARG A 337 20.11 5.78 7.21
N LEU A 338 19.22 4.85 7.56
CA LEU A 338 18.07 5.11 8.43
C LEU A 338 18.48 5.64 9.81
N ARG A 339 19.55 5.12 10.43
CA ARG A 339 20.07 5.65 11.70
C ARG A 339 20.52 7.10 11.63
N ARG A 340 21.00 7.56 10.47
CA ARG A 340 21.51 8.91 10.26
C ARG A 340 20.44 9.91 9.82
N MET A 341 19.28 9.42 9.37
CA MET A 341 18.18 10.30 9.01
C MET A 341 17.66 11.03 10.25
N PRO A 342 17.27 12.31 10.11
CA PRO A 342 16.62 13.04 11.18
C PRO A 342 15.32 12.32 11.58
N SER A 343 14.88 12.55 12.81
CA SER A 343 13.61 12.00 13.33
C SER A 343 12.99 12.89 14.43
N ALA A 344 13.43 14.15 14.49
CA ALA A 344 13.00 15.08 15.52
C ALA A 344 11.58 15.59 15.25
N THR A 345 11.29 15.94 14.00
CA THR A 345 9.97 16.43 13.58
C THR A 345 9.08 15.32 13.02
N GLU A 346 7.79 15.60 12.87
CA GLU A 346 6.85 14.70 12.19
C GLU A 346 7.25 14.44 10.74
N ALA A 347 7.65 15.49 10.01
CA ALA A 347 8.11 15.39 8.62
C ALA A 347 9.39 14.55 8.47
N ASP A 348 10.34 14.72 9.41
CA ASP A 348 11.56 13.89 9.44
C ASP A 348 11.21 12.40 9.60
N ARG A 349 10.31 12.10 10.55
CA ARG A 349 9.86 10.72 10.81
C ARG A 349 9.09 10.17 9.62
N ALA A 350 8.19 10.94 9.02
CA ALA A 350 7.45 10.53 7.82
C ALA A 350 8.40 10.13 6.70
N SER A 351 9.40 10.98 6.40
CA SER A 351 10.42 10.71 5.39
C SER A 351 11.24 9.47 5.70
N LYS A 352 11.67 9.31 6.96
CA LYS A 352 12.43 8.14 7.41
C LYS A 352 11.62 6.84 7.31
N PHE A 353 10.37 6.86 7.76
CA PHE A 353 9.50 5.69 7.71
C PHE A 353 9.12 5.35 6.28
N ALA A 354 8.83 6.33 5.42
CA ALA A 354 8.61 6.11 3.99
C ALA A 354 9.82 5.42 3.33
N LEU A 355 11.04 5.91 3.59
CA LEU A 355 12.24 5.23 3.08
C LEU A 355 12.38 3.81 3.64
N TRP A 356 12.10 3.61 4.93
CA TRP A 356 12.16 2.28 5.54
C TRP A 356 11.19 1.29 4.89
N ARG A 357 9.96 1.71 4.59
CA ARG A 357 8.97 0.94 3.81
C ARG A 357 9.54 0.57 2.44
N ASN A 358 9.99 1.57 1.68
CA ASN A 358 10.55 1.43 0.33
C ASN A 358 11.74 0.46 0.25
N LEU A 359 12.65 0.51 1.22
CA LEU A 359 13.79 -0.40 1.29
C LEU A 359 13.36 -1.85 1.52
N HIS A 360 12.36 -2.10 2.35
CA HIS A 360 11.80 -3.44 2.53
C HIS A 360 11.16 -3.95 1.24
N PHE A 361 10.35 -3.13 0.56
CA PHE A 361 9.77 -3.53 -0.74
C PHE A 361 10.82 -3.93 -1.75
N LYS A 362 11.88 -3.13 -1.87
CA LYS A 362 12.99 -3.45 -2.75
C LYS A 362 13.53 -4.87 -2.52
N HIS A 363 13.73 -5.25 -1.26
CA HIS A 363 14.20 -6.60 -0.92
C HIS A 363 13.14 -7.68 -1.17
N VAL A 364 11.88 -7.41 -0.83
CA VAL A 364 10.77 -8.35 -1.03
C VAL A 364 10.52 -8.62 -2.51
N VAL A 365 10.54 -7.59 -3.35
CA VAL A 365 10.34 -7.71 -4.81
C VAL A 365 11.53 -8.43 -5.46
N ALA A 366 12.75 -8.12 -5.04
CA ALA A 366 13.93 -8.87 -5.50
C ALA A 366 13.87 -10.34 -5.09
N ASP A 367 13.40 -10.64 -3.88
CA ASP A 367 13.20 -12.01 -3.41
C ASP A 367 12.08 -12.74 -4.16
N ALA A 368 10.95 -12.07 -4.38
CA ALA A 368 9.83 -12.58 -5.15
C ALA A 368 10.29 -12.96 -6.57
N ALA A 369 11.05 -12.10 -7.24
CA ALA A 369 11.62 -12.40 -8.56
C ALA A 369 12.52 -13.65 -8.53
N ARG A 370 13.41 -13.79 -7.52
CA ARG A 370 14.26 -14.98 -7.36
C ARG A 370 13.46 -16.27 -7.12
N ARG A 371 12.32 -16.16 -6.42
CA ARG A 371 11.40 -17.28 -6.15
C ARG A 371 10.49 -17.62 -7.34
N GLY A 372 10.58 -16.91 -8.45
CA GLY A 372 9.70 -17.11 -9.61
C GLY A 372 8.26 -16.66 -9.35
N VAL A 373 8.07 -15.66 -8.48
CA VAL A 373 6.76 -15.03 -8.28
C VAL A 373 6.34 -14.31 -9.57
N ARG A 374 5.06 -14.43 -9.92
CA ARG A 374 4.51 -13.87 -11.17
C ARG A 374 4.00 -12.45 -11.01
N TYR A 375 3.48 -12.10 -9.83
CA TYR A 375 2.90 -10.79 -9.57
C TYR A 375 3.37 -10.17 -8.25
N ALA A 376 3.61 -8.87 -8.25
CA ALA A 376 3.81 -8.06 -7.06
C ALA A 376 2.86 -6.86 -7.09
N GLY A 377 1.81 -6.87 -6.29
CA GLY A 377 0.91 -5.71 -6.12
C GLY A 377 1.42 -4.78 -5.02
N MET A 378 1.48 -3.48 -5.29
CA MET A 378 1.91 -2.47 -4.32
C MET A 378 1.40 -1.08 -4.66
N GLY A 379 1.30 -0.20 -3.67
CA GLY A 379 1.04 1.21 -3.91
C GLY A 379 2.01 1.84 -4.92
N ARG A 380 1.49 2.74 -5.78
CA ARG A 380 2.23 3.40 -6.86
C ARG A 380 3.57 4.01 -6.42
N ALA A 381 3.58 4.68 -5.27
CA ALA A 381 4.80 5.30 -4.73
C ALA A 381 5.94 4.29 -4.46
N HIS A 382 5.62 3.05 -4.09
CA HIS A 382 6.62 2.00 -3.93
C HIS A 382 7.18 1.57 -5.28
N MET A 383 6.33 1.44 -6.30
CA MET A 383 6.78 1.13 -7.66
C MET A 383 7.66 2.26 -8.23
N ASP A 384 7.26 3.52 -8.06
CA ASP A 384 8.06 4.69 -8.48
C ASP A 384 9.44 4.70 -7.85
N TYR A 385 9.52 4.36 -6.56
CA TYR A 385 10.79 4.19 -5.88
C TYR A 385 11.64 3.09 -6.53
N LEU A 386 11.07 1.94 -6.88
CA LEU A 386 11.82 0.86 -7.55
C LEU A 386 12.34 1.28 -8.92
N VAL A 387 11.54 2.02 -9.70
CA VAL A 387 11.93 2.54 -11.01
C VAL A 387 13.06 3.55 -10.87
N THR A 388 12.89 4.53 -9.97
CA THR A 388 13.84 5.64 -9.75
C THR A 388 15.17 5.16 -9.19
N ASP A 389 15.16 4.21 -8.25
CA ASP A 389 16.39 3.65 -7.66
C ASP A 389 17.02 2.54 -8.54
N HIS A 390 16.54 2.36 -9.78
CA HIS A 390 16.95 1.28 -10.69
C HIS A 390 16.95 -0.10 -10.03
N ALA A 391 15.94 -0.35 -9.19
CA ALA A 391 15.79 -1.52 -8.34
C ALA A 391 14.76 -2.53 -8.86
N VAL A 392 14.15 -2.28 -10.03
CA VAL A 392 13.31 -3.26 -10.72
C VAL A 392 14.15 -4.50 -11.10
N PRO A 393 13.79 -5.72 -10.64
CA PRO A 393 14.55 -6.91 -10.97
C PRO A 393 14.64 -7.15 -12.48
N ARG A 394 15.76 -7.71 -12.95
CA ARG A 394 15.96 -8.05 -14.36
C ARG A 394 14.85 -8.98 -14.86
N GLY A 395 14.23 -8.64 -15.98
CA GLY A 395 13.12 -9.40 -16.56
C GLY A 395 11.77 -9.17 -15.89
N ALA A 396 11.70 -8.31 -14.87
CA ALA A 396 10.44 -7.80 -14.36
C ALA A 396 9.91 -6.67 -15.24
N ARG A 397 8.60 -6.44 -15.19
CA ARG A 397 7.92 -5.35 -15.88
C ARG A 397 7.00 -4.63 -14.91
N THR A 398 6.99 -3.31 -14.98
CA THR A 398 6.14 -2.45 -14.16
C THR A 398 4.89 -2.06 -14.92
N PHE A 399 3.76 -2.00 -14.24
CA PHE A 399 2.48 -1.56 -14.78
C PHE A 399 1.87 -0.50 -13.87
N ASP A 400 1.61 0.67 -14.44
CA ASP A 400 0.88 1.77 -13.84
C ASP A 400 -0.63 1.53 -13.88
N MET A 401 -1.16 0.90 -12.83
CA MET A 401 -2.59 0.63 -12.71
C MET A 401 -3.40 1.87 -12.27
N THR A 402 -2.80 3.06 -12.39
CA THR A 402 -3.41 4.35 -12.02
C THR A 402 -3.37 5.38 -13.15
N GLY A 403 -2.70 5.05 -14.25
CA GLY A 403 -2.32 6.00 -15.28
C GLY A 403 -2.14 5.34 -16.64
N ALA A 404 -0.95 5.48 -17.22
CA ALA A 404 -0.73 5.23 -18.65
C ALA A 404 -1.00 3.77 -19.07
N ASP A 405 -0.58 2.79 -18.26
CA ASP A 405 -0.79 1.38 -18.60
C ASP A 405 -2.27 0.97 -18.47
N LEU A 406 -2.96 1.44 -17.43
CA LEU A 406 -4.40 1.25 -17.29
C LEU A 406 -5.17 1.86 -18.47
N ALA A 407 -4.88 3.13 -18.80
CA ALA A 407 -5.48 3.79 -19.96
C ALA A 407 -5.18 3.05 -21.28
N GLY A 408 -4.00 2.43 -21.38
CA GLY A 408 -3.65 1.55 -22.50
C GLY A 408 -4.54 0.30 -22.60
N PHE A 409 -4.81 -0.35 -21.47
CA PHE A 409 -5.73 -1.49 -21.42
C PHE A 409 -7.18 -1.08 -21.76
N GLU A 410 -7.65 0.02 -21.20
CA GLU A 410 -8.98 0.58 -21.46
C GLU A 410 -9.14 0.98 -22.93
N GLY A 411 -8.17 1.75 -23.46
CA GLY A 411 -8.16 2.19 -24.86
C GLY A 411 -8.10 1.02 -25.83
N ARG A 412 -7.31 -0.02 -25.54
CA ARG A 412 -7.29 -1.24 -26.36
C ARG A 412 -8.63 -1.97 -26.31
N THR A 413 -9.24 -2.09 -25.14
CA THR A 413 -10.55 -2.72 -24.97
C THR A 413 -11.62 -1.98 -25.76
N ALA A 414 -11.64 -0.64 -25.66
CA ALA A 414 -12.55 0.21 -26.42
C ALA A 414 -12.31 0.11 -27.93
N HIS A 415 -11.05 0.10 -28.38
CA HIS A 415 -10.71 -0.05 -29.78
C HIS A 415 -11.21 -1.40 -30.35
N LEU A 416 -10.96 -2.51 -29.65
CA LEU A 416 -11.47 -3.82 -30.06
C LEU A 416 -13.00 -3.84 -30.19
N ALA A 417 -13.71 -3.08 -29.35
CA ALA A 417 -15.16 -2.97 -29.42
C ALA A 417 -15.65 -2.26 -30.70
N THR A 418 -14.79 -1.48 -31.36
CA THR A 418 -15.10 -0.80 -32.63
C THR A 418 -14.77 -1.63 -33.88
N LEU A 419 -14.05 -2.74 -33.74
CA LEU A 419 -13.64 -3.55 -34.89
C LEU A 419 -14.83 -4.36 -35.46
N PRO A 420 -14.92 -4.50 -36.79
CA PRO A 420 -16.00 -5.20 -37.47
C PRO A 420 -16.05 -6.71 -37.15
#